data_AF-A0A2E8M9D7-F1
#
_entry.id   AF-A0A2E8M9D7-F1
#
_cell.length_a   1.000
_cell.length_b   1.000
_cell.length_c   1.000
_cell.angle_alpha   90.00
_cell.angle_beta   90.00
_cell.angle_gamma   90.00
#
_symmetry.space_group_name_H-M   'P 1'
#
loop_
_entity.id
_entity.type
_entity.pdbx_description
1 polymer ?
#
loop_
_entity_poly.entity_id
_entity_poly.type
_entity_poly.pdbx_seq_one_letter_code
_entity_poly.pdbx_strand_id
1 'polypeptide(L)'
;MKRLIVLLTACNSLFTSMAAAQAEKASDSSPKWLWIDRDAKSETIFGRRAFTIASLPQTAKLSITCDNGFIAFVNGTRVGNGNEWEKRYEFDVKKHLQVGDNVLAVKATNEGSKGGLVAKLMMTHKNSKADVVVTDSQWWVSRKAHEGWQAPSINTEDWQRPVLLGKMGIAPWGNVFAKAGSRNKESSATASEATVHPKGFKVEKIYDVPKAEQGSWVSMTIDDEGRLYCSDQGGKGLFRVILGQGNQAPKIERLPLQISGAHGLLWAFNSLYVCVNEGSFGGHKAGLYRITDSNGDGDLDKITSLRKLQGSGEHGPHAVVLSPDGESLYVVGGNHTKPPLPETSAVVSNYDEDQLLPRSPDARGHAAKIRAPGGWIAKTDPEGKSWEMFCSGFRNQYDVAFNADGEMFTYDSDMEWDSGMPWYRPTRIYHCTSGAEYGWRTGTGKWPSWYPDALPPAIDIGPGCPTGVVSGLGAKFPAKYQQAIYAFDWTYGTIYALHLRPRGGSYLAEKEEFVTGVPLNVTDGVIGKDGNFYFAVGGRGTTSALYRVSYEGEAPTKTVKIGNKKGRRERELRRQLEQFHGKQDANAISVAWPHLSH
;
A
#
# COMPACT_ATOMS: atom_id res chain seq x y z
N MET A 1 -60.14 61.10 40.20
CA MET A 1 -61.44 61.30 39.51
C MET A 1 -61.62 60.17 38.51
N LYS A 2 -62.78 59.48 38.55
CA LYS A 2 -63.57 58.83 37.46
C LYS A 2 -62.79 58.25 36.26
N ARG A 3 -63.05 57.08 35.65
CA ARG A 3 -64.08 56.00 35.64
C ARG A 3 -63.59 55.06 34.48
N LEU A 4 -63.53 53.73 34.65
CA LEU A 4 -64.49 52.70 34.12
C LEU A 4 -64.32 52.42 32.59
N ILE A 5 -64.21 51.21 31.99
CA ILE A 5 -64.79 49.86 32.21
C ILE A 5 -63.99 48.74 31.44
N VAL A 6 -63.58 47.67 32.16
CA VAL A 6 -63.84 46.20 31.99
C VAL A 6 -63.58 45.40 30.68
N LEU A 7 -62.93 44.23 30.88
CA LEU A 7 -63.15 42.83 30.38
C LEU A 7 -61.79 42.18 30.02
N LEU A 8 -61.40 40.95 30.38
CA LEU A 8 -61.96 39.86 31.19
C LEU A 8 -60.81 38.85 31.52
N THR A 9 -60.74 38.40 32.79
CA THR A 9 -60.22 37.11 33.32
C THR A 9 -59.13 36.29 32.60
N ALA A 10 -58.01 36.00 33.29
CA ALA A 10 -57.81 34.76 34.08
C ALA A 10 -56.32 34.58 34.43
N CYS A 11 -55.96 34.69 35.71
CA CYS A 11 -54.62 34.38 36.21
C CYS A 11 -54.72 33.70 37.58
N ASN A 12 -53.96 32.61 37.73
CA ASN A 12 -53.61 31.87 38.95
C ASN A 12 -54.71 31.10 39.73
N SER A 13 -54.66 29.78 39.56
CA SER A 13 -54.64 28.87 40.71
C SER A 13 -53.50 27.86 40.50
N LEU A 14 -52.44 28.03 41.30
CA LEU A 14 -51.42 27.02 41.56
C LEU A 14 -52.01 25.91 42.45
N PHE A 15 -51.43 24.71 42.32
CA PHE A 15 -51.65 23.48 43.09
C PHE A 15 -52.78 22.54 42.63
N THR A 16 -52.50 21.79 41.56
CA THR A 16 -52.80 20.35 41.45
C THR A 16 -52.03 19.75 40.26
N SER A 17 -51.74 18.45 40.33
CA SER A 17 -50.99 17.61 39.37
C SER A 17 -49.46 17.55 39.50
N MET A 18 -49.00 16.93 40.60
CA MET A 18 -48.00 15.88 40.45
C MET A 18 -48.69 14.61 39.94
N ALA A 19 -47.98 13.88 39.09
CA ALA A 19 -48.27 12.57 38.53
C ALA A 19 -49.15 12.51 37.26
N ALA A 20 -48.59 11.83 36.26
CA ALA A 20 -49.17 11.36 35.01
C ALA A 20 -49.37 12.39 33.88
N ALA A 21 -48.30 12.62 33.10
CA ALA A 21 -48.32 12.40 31.64
C ALA A 21 -47.00 12.86 31.00
N GLN A 22 -45.90 12.17 31.32
CA GLN A 22 -44.77 12.11 30.40
C GLN A 22 -44.55 10.64 30.09
N ALA A 23 -45.42 10.12 29.23
CA ALA A 23 -45.08 8.91 28.49
C ALA A 23 -43.82 9.24 27.70
N GLU A 24 -42.67 8.73 28.14
CA GLU A 24 -41.45 8.66 27.33
C GLU A 24 -41.86 8.07 25.98
N LYS A 25 -41.90 8.92 24.94
CA LYS A 25 -41.88 8.43 23.57
C LYS A 25 -40.61 7.60 23.47
N ALA A 26 -40.76 6.27 23.44
CA ALA A 26 -39.67 5.35 23.14
C ALA A 26 -38.94 5.89 21.91
N SER A 27 -37.70 6.36 22.10
CA SER A 27 -36.91 6.91 21.00
C SER A 27 -36.74 5.80 19.96
N ASP A 28 -37.14 6.07 18.72
CA ASP A 28 -36.92 5.16 17.59
C ASP A 28 -35.41 4.86 17.49
N SER A 29 -34.98 3.72 18.03
CA SER A 29 -33.58 3.29 18.07
C SER A 29 -33.12 2.65 16.76
N SER A 30 -33.95 2.80 15.71
CA SER A 30 -33.62 2.38 14.35
C SER A 30 -32.70 3.42 13.70
N PRO A 31 -31.47 3.05 13.32
CA PRO A 31 -30.56 3.98 12.66
C PRO A 31 -31.10 4.38 11.28
N LYS A 32 -30.91 5.64 10.93
CA LYS A 32 -31.35 6.24 9.65
C LYS A 32 -30.13 6.62 8.83
N TRP A 33 -30.20 6.37 7.53
CA TRP A 33 -29.26 6.92 6.57
C TRP A 33 -29.43 8.43 6.55
N LEU A 34 -28.33 9.16 6.69
CA LEU A 34 -28.32 10.61 6.66
C LEU A 34 -27.24 11.13 5.71
N TRP A 35 -27.47 12.32 5.18
CA TRP A 35 -26.47 13.09 4.44
C TRP A 35 -26.70 14.60 4.63
N ILE A 36 -25.89 15.43 3.98
CA ILE A 36 -26.04 16.89 4.08
C ILE A 36 -27.15 17.44 3.18
N ASP A 37 -27.44 16.78 2.06
CA ASP A 37 -28.55 17.03 1.13
C ASP A 37 -28.99 15.74 0.42
N ARG A 38 -30.07 15.79 -0.37
CA ARG A 38 -30.56 14.64 -1.15
C ARG A 38 -29.75 14.41 -2.44
N ASP A 39 -29.25 15.49 -3.03
CA ASP A 39 -28.52 15.49 -4.30
C ASP A 39 -27.02 15.51 -4.05
N ALA A 40 -26.56 14.51 -3.29
CA ALA A 40 -25.17 14.37 -2.91
C ALA A 40 -24.25 14.34 -4.14
N LYS A 41 -23.07 14.93 -3.99
CA LYS A 41 -22.02 14.92 -5.02
C LYS A 41 -20.80 14.20 -4.49
N SER A 42 -19.77 14.07 -5.32
CA SER A 42 -18.44 13.72 -4.82
C SER A 42 -18.00 14.80 -3.83
N GLU A 43 -18.10 14.49 -2.53
CA GLU A 43 -17.93 15.47 -1.47
C GLU A 43 -17.53 14.80 -0.15
N THR A 44 -17.01 15.63 0.75
CA THR A 44 -16.76 15.27 2.14
C THR A 44 -17.67 16.08 3.04
N ILE A 45 -18.32 15.41 3.98
CA ILE A 45 -19.09 16.05 5.04
C ILE A 45 -18.52 15.68 6.41
N PHE A 46 -18.76 16.53 7.38
CA PHE A 46 -18.40 16.34 8.78
C PHE A 46 -19.69 16.29 9.58
N GLY A 47 -19.93 15.20 10.29
CA GLY A 47 -21.14 14.97 11.07
C GLY A 47 -20.81 14.73 12.54
N ARG A 48 -21.59 15.27 13.48
CA ARG A 48 -21.42 14.99 14.91
C ARG A 48 -22.74 14.87 15.67
N ARG A 49 -22.72 14.08 16.74
CA ARG A 49 -23.82 13.92 17.69
C ARG A 49 -23.28 13.94 19.11
N ALA A 50 -23.71 14.95 19.88
CA ALA A 50 -23.48 15.02 21.31
C ALA A 50 -24.49 14.14 22.07
N PHE A 51 -24.04 13.53 23.16
CA PHE A 51 -24.86 12.72 24.06
C PHE A 51 -24.24 12.68 25.46
N THR A 52 -25.03 12.38 26.48
CA THR A 52 -24.56 12.30 27.86
C THR A 52 -24.73 10.89 28.42
N ILE A 53 -23.81 10.45 29.26
CA ILE A 53 -23.93 9.16 29.99
C ILE A 53 -23.75 9.38 31.49
N ALA A 54 -24.63 8.76 32.29
CA ALA A 54 -24.61 8.91 33.75
C ALA A 54 -23.54 8.04 34.44
N SER A 55 -23.10 6.97 33.78
CA SER A 55 -22.05 6.06 34.26
C SER A 55 -21.30 5.44 33.08
N LEU A 56 -20.07 4.97 33.30
CA LEU A 56 -19.33 4.26 32.25
C LEU A 56 -19.99 2.89 31.96
N PRO A 57 -20.23 2.55 30.68
CA PRO A 57 -20.86 1.28 30.32
C PRO A 57 -19.89 0.10 30.51
N GLN A 58 -20.44 -1.10 30.67
CA GLN A 58 -19.67 -2.35 30.65
C GLN A 58 -19.12 -2.65 29.25
N THR A 59 -19.90 -2.34 28.20
CA THR A 59 -19.50 -2.49 26.79
C THR A 59 -20.00 -1.29 25.98
N ALA A 60 -19.23 -0.84 24.99
CA ALA A 60 -19.69 0.16 24.03
C ALA A 60 -19.24 -0.21 22.62
N LYS A 61 -20.20 -0.53 21.74
CA LYS A 61 -19.93 -0.97 20.36
C LYS A 61 -20.51 0.01 19.35
N LEU A 62 -19.66 0.57 18.51
CA LEU A 62 -20.04 1.39 17.37
C LEU A 62 -20.14 0.52 16.12
N SER A 63 -21.33 0.40 15.53
CA SER A 63 -21.55 -0.10 14.17
C SER A 63 -21.73 1.07 13.21
N ILE A 64 -21.01 1.10 12.10
CA ILE A 64 -21.03 2.24 11.17
C ILE A 64 -20.71 1.80 9.74
N THR A 65 -21.28 2.50 8.77
CA THR A 65 -20.87 2.44 7.38
C THR A 65 -21.20 3.75 6.64
N CYS A 66 -20.59 3.97 5.49
CA CYS A 66 -20.79 5.15 4.65
C CYS A 66 -20.53 4.80 3.18
N ASP A 67 -21.15 5.54 2.25
CA ASP A 67 -21.14 5.25 0.80
C ASP A 67 -19.74 4.89 0.24
N ASN A 68 -18.78 5.83 0.28
CA ASN A 68 -17.41 5.58 -0.20
C ASN A 68 -16.36 5.64 0.89
N GLY A 69 -16.64 6.30 2.01
CA GLY A 69 -15.79 6.15 3.18
C GLY A 69 -16.18 6.97 4.38
N PHE A 70 -15.63 6.60 5.53
CA PHE A 70 -15.77 7.35 6.75
C PHE A 70 -14.52 7.24 7.63
N ILE A 71 -14.32 8.24 8.48
CA ILE A 71 -13.44 8.20 9.65
C ILE A 71 -14.28 8.59 10.87
N ALA A 72 -14.35 7.72 11.86
CA ALA A 72 -15.13 7.91 13.08
C ALA A 72 -14.24 8.34 14.26
N PHE A 73 -14.79 9.20 15.12
CA PHE A 73 -14.16 9.76 16.30
C PHE A 73 -15.11 9.70 17.49
N VAL A 74 -14.58 9.46 18.69
CA VAL A 74 -15.28 9.61 19.97
C VAL A 74 -14.45 10.55 20.83
N ASN A 75 -15.03 11.65 21.27
CA ASN A 75 -14.37 12.67 22.11
C ASN A 75 -13.00 13.10 21.56
N GLY A 76 -12.93 13.44 20.28
CA GLY A 76 -11.70 13.85 19.59
C GLY A 76 -10.78 12.70 19.17
N THR A 77 -10.94 11.50 19.75
CA THR A 77 -10.07 10.36 19.45
C THR A 77 -10.62 9.58 18.26
N ARG A 78 -9.79 9.33 17.24
CA ARG A 78 -10.16 8.48 16.10
C ARG A 78 -10.36 7.03 16.56
N VAL A 79 -11.54 6.48 16.31
CA VAL A 79 -11.92 5.12 16.73
C VAL A 79 -11.99 4.10 15.58
N GLY A 80 -12.08 4.56 14.33
CA GLY A 80 -12.16 3.66 13.19
C GLY A 80 -12.33 4.37 11.84
N ASN A 81 -12.27 3.59 10.76
CA ASN A 81 -12.60 4.02 9.41
C ASN A 81 -13.11 2.85 8.58
N GLY A 82 -13.70 3.15 7.43
CA GLY A 82 -14.13 2.18 6.43
C GLY A 82 -14.34 2.86 5.08
N ASN A 83 -14.46 2.08 4.02
CA ASN A 83 -14.51 2.55 2.63
C ASN A 83 -15.46 1.75 1.73
N GLU A 84 -16.30 0.89 2.31
CA GLU A 84 -17.24 0.06 1.56
C GLU A 84 -18.59 0.06 2.25
N TRP A 85 -19.60 0.69 1.65
CA TRP A 85 -20.93 0.83 2.25
C TRP A 85 -21.65 -0.49 2.49
N GLU A 86 -21.36 -1.50 1.67
CA GLU A 86 -21.96 -2.83 1.77
C GLU A 86 -21.50 -3.61 3.01
N LYS A 87 -20.42 -3.16 3.65
CA LYS A 87 -19.84 -3.76 4.86
C LYS A 87 -20.28 -2.98 6.11
N ARG A 88 -20.65 -3.72 7.16
CA ARG A 88 -20.79 -3.19 8.52
C ARG A 88 -19.43 -3.21 9.18
N TYR A 89 -18.93 -2.04 9.57
CA TYR A 89 -17.75 -1.92 10.42
C TYR A 89 -18.19 -1.84 11.88
N GLU A 90 -17.49 -2.57 12.75
CA GLU A 90 -17.72 -2.55 14.20
C GLU A 90 -16.45 -2.16 14.95
N PHE A 91 -16.58 -1.26 15.92
CA PHE A 91 -15.49 -0.80 16.78
C PHE A 91 -15.91 -0.88 18.26
N ASP A 92 -15.04 -1.39 19.13
CA ASP A 92 -15.18 -1.16 20.57
C ASP A 92 -14.72 0.27 20.86
N VAL A 93 -15.57 1.06 21.51
CA VAL A 93 -15.28 2.47 21.80
C VAL A 93 -15.35 2.77 23.29
N LYS A 94 -15.47 1.75 24.13
CA LYS A 94 -15.66 1.91 25.58
C LYS A 94 -14.58 2.77 26.22
N LYS A 95 -13.31 2.55 25.82
CA LYS A 95 -12.15 3.25 26.37
C LYS A 95 -12.10 4.75 26.04
N HIS A 96 -12.96 5.21 25.12
CA HIS A 96 -13.01 6.60 24.67
C HIS A 96 -14.18 7.39 25.27
N LEU A 97 -15.06 6.73 26.04
CA LEU A 97 -16.20 7.36 26.69
C LEU A 97 -15.84 7.88 28.08
N GLN A 98 -16.49 8.96 28.48
CA GLN A 98 -16.36 9.56 29.81
C GLN A 98 -17.72 9.78 30.47
N VAL A 99 -17.79 9.84 31.79
CA VAL A 99 -19.03 10.23 32.49
C VAL A 99 -19.37 11.68 32.14
N GLY A 100 -20.64 11.97 31.87
CA GLY A 100 -21.09 13.28 31.41
C GLY A 100 -21.10 13.39 29.88
N ASP A 101 -20.64 14.53 29.36
CA ASP A 101 -20.75 14.88 27.95
C ASP A 101 -19.79 14.07 27.06
N ASN A 102 -20.33 13.56 25.96
CA ASN A 102 -19.60 12.83 24.93
C ASN A 102 -20.05 13.29 23.54
N VAL A 103 -19.21 13.04 22.54
CA VAL A 103 -19.53 13.25 21.13
C VAL A 103 -19.10 12.05 20.29
N LEU A 104 -19.97 11.64 19.38
CA LEU A 104 -19.64 10.77 18.25
C LEU A 104 -19.54 11.66 17.01
N ALA A 105 -18.38 11.65 16.35
CA ALA A 105 -18.05 12.48 15.21
C ALA A 105 -17.62 11.61 14.02
N VAL A 106 -17.98 11.99 12.80
CA VAL A 106 -17.69 11.23 11.57
C VAL A 106 -17.33 12.18 10.44
N LYS A 107 -16.15 11.98 9.84
CA LYS A 107 -15.82 12.54 8.52
C LYS A 107 -16.31 11.51 7.50
N ALA A 108 -17.29 11.87 6.68
CA ALA A 108 -17.91 10.97 5.71
C ALA A 108 -17.60 11.45 4.29
N THR A 109 -17.26 10.52 3.40
CA THR A 109 -16.88 10.77 2.01
C THR A 109 -17.79 10.01 1.06
N ASN A 110 -18.21 10.69 0.01
CA ASN A 110 -18.99 10.16 -1.10
C ASN A 110 -18.25 10.46 -2.41
N GLU A 111 -18.28 9.51 -3.35
CA GLU A 111 -17.70 9.57 -4.69
C GLU A 111 -18.80 9.14 -5.67
N GLY A 112 -19.68 10.08 -6.02
CA GLY A 112 -20.83 9.78 -6.87
C GLY A 112 -22.05 10.63 -6.53
N SER A 113 -23.22 10.17 -6.96
CA SER A 113 -24.48 10.92 -6.90
C SER A 113 -25.37 10.61 -5.69
N LYS A 114 -24.98 9.69 -4.79
CA LYS A 114 -25.77 9.30 -3.62
C LYS A 114 -24.89 9.09 -2.38
N GLY A 115 -24.79 10.08 -1.53
CA GLY A 115 -24.09 9.96 -0.24
C GLY A 115 -25.02 9.41 0.83
N GLY A 116 -24.47 8.60 1.72
CA GLY A 116 -25.20 8.08 2.87
C GLY A 116 -24.24 7.69 3.99
N LEU A 117 -24.54 8.15 5.20
CA LEU A 117 -23.88 7.75 6.44
C LEU A 117 -24.90 7.11 7.37
N VAL A 118 -24.55 5.99 7.99
CA VAL A 118 -25.38 5.36 9.02
C VAL A 118 -24.53 4.79 10.15
N ALA A 119 -24.91 5.06 11.40
CA ALA A 119 -24.20 4.59 12.57
C ALA A 119 -25.14 4.23 13.74
N LYS A 120 -24.70 3.29 14.58
CA LYS A 120 -25.35 2.86 15.82
C LYS A 120 -24.29 2.55 16.86
N LEU A 121 -24.24 3.36 17.92
CA LEU A 121 -23.46 3.10 19.13
C LEU A 121 -24.39 2.48 20.19
N MET A 122 -24.07 1.25 20.60
CA MET A 122 -24.78 0.53 21.65
C MET A 122 -23.90 0.46 22.90
N MET A 123 -24.41 0.96 24.02
CA MET A 123 -23.74 1.00 25.32
C MET A 123 -24.55 0.19 26.33
N THR A 124 -23.95 -0.82 26.96
CA THR A 124 -24.65 -1.70 27.91
C THR A 124 -24.09 -1.48 29.31
N HIS A 125 -24.97 -1.25 30.29
CA HIS A 125 -24.61 -1.02 31.70
C HIS A 125 -24.80 -2.28 32.57
N LYS A 126 -24.32 -2.24 33.82
CA LYS A 126 -24.34 -3.38 34.76
C LYS A 126 -25.73 -3.99 35.00
N ASN A 127 -26.80 -3.21 34.82
CA ASN A 127 -28.20 -3.63 34.98
C ASN A 127 -28.85 -4.10 33.67
N SER A 128 -28.06 -4.38 32.63
CA SER A 128 -28.52 -4.71 31.27
C SER A 128 -29.32 -3.61 30.57
N LYS A 129 -29.42 -2.39 31.14
CA LYS A 129 -29.96 -1.22 30.43
C LYS A 129 -29.01 -0.85 29.31
N ALA A 130 -29.55 -0.66 28.11
CA ALA A 130 -28.78 -0.25 26.93
C ALA A 130 -29.12 1.20 26.54
N ASP A 131 -28.11 2.05 26.51
CA ASP A 131 -28.21 3.37 25.87
C ASP A 131 -27.79 3.22 24.40
N VAL A 132 -28.54 3.84 23.50
CA VAL A 132 -28.30 3.74 22.06
C VAL A 132 -28.24 5.12 21.45
N VAL A 133 -27.15 5.41 20.75
CA VAL A 133 -27.00 6.61 19.91
C VAL A 133 -27.00 6.17 18.46
N VAL A 134 -27.87 6.73 17.64
CA VAL A 134 -27.99 6.40 16.22
C VAL A 134 -27.82 7.63 15.33
N THR A 135 -27.59 7.42 14.04
CA THR A 135 -27.78 8.45 13.01
C THR A 135 -29.26 8.77 12.84
N ASP A 136 -29.62 10.03 13.13
CA ASP A 136 -30.99 10.56 13.15
C ASP A 136 -30.98 12.09 12.97
N SER A 137 -32.14 12.75 13.10
CA SER A 137 -32.31 14.21 12.91
C SER A 137 -31.58 15.07 13.94
N GLN A 138 -30.99 14.40 14.92
CA GLN A 138 -30.42 14.93 16.13
C GLN A 138 -28.90 15.15 15.95
N TRP A 139 -28.32 14.71 14.83
CA TRP A 139 -26.97 15.05 14.37
C TRP A 139 -26.89 16.49 13.83
N TRP A 140 -25.66 16.99 13.75
CA TRP A 140 -25.27 18.19 13.03
C TRP A 140 -24.30 17.80 11.91
N VAL A 141 -24.41 18.45 10.76
CA VAL A 141 -23.52 18.23 9.60
C VAL A 141 -23.02 19.54 8.99
N SER A 142 -21.79 19.53 8.46
CA SER A 142 -21.18 20.66 7.74
C SER A 142 -20.31 20.15 6.58
N ARG A 143 -20.11 20.98 5.55
CA ARG A 143 -19.09 20.75 4.49
C ARG A 143 -17.70 21.24 4.90
N LYS A 144 -17.61 22.03 5.97
CA LYS A 144 -16.36 22.60 6.46
C LYS A 144 -15.91 21.84 7.70
N ALA A 145 -14.64 21.48 7.75
CA ALA A 145 -14.02 21.00 8.98
C ALA A 145 -13.73 22.22 9.87
N HIS A 146 -14.45 22.36 10.97
CA HIS A 146 -14.12 23.36 11.99
C HIS A 146 -12.97 22.84 12.84
N GLU A 147 -12.04 23.70 13.24
CA GLU A 147 -10.98 23.26 14.14
C GLU A 147 -11.57 22.63 15.41
N GLY A 148 -11.08 21.44 15.78
CA GLY A 148 -11.56 20.70 16.96
C GLY A 148 -12.99 20.15 16.88
N TRP A 149 -13.63 20.10 15.70
CA TRP A 149 -15.03 19.67 15.55
C TRP A 149 -15.37 18.29 16.12
N GLN A 150 -14.36 17.43 16.32
CA GLN A 150 -14.50 16.10 16.90
C GLN A 150 -14.57 16.09 18.43
N ALA A 151 -14.30 17.21 19.11
CA ALA A 151 -14.30 17.32 20.57
C ALA A 151 -15.72 17.57 21.14
N PRO A 152 -15.98 17.31 22.43
CA PRO A 152 -17.31 17.51 23.04
C PRO A 152 -17.81 18.96 22.97
N SER A 153 -16.94 19.94 23.18
CA SER A 153 -17.30 21.36 23.35
C SER A 153 -16.87 22.19 22.14
N ILE A 154 -17.73 22.25 21.12
CA ILE A 154 -17.50 23.05 19.89
C ILE A 154 -18.79 23.79 19.55
N ASN A 155 -18.65 25.02 19.05
CA ASN A 155 -19.75 25.79 18.49
C ASN A 155 -20.21 25.18 17.16
N THR A 156 -21.50 24.86 17.03
CA THR A 156 -22.12 24.32 15.81
C THR A 156 -23.12 25.29 15.19
N GLU A 157 -23.03 26.59 15.48
CA GLU A 157 -23.97 27.61 15.00
C GLU A 157 -24.07 27.70 13.48
N ASP A 158 -22.99 27.39 12.74
CA ASP A 158 -22.98 27.38 11.27
C ASP A 158 -23.15 25.99 10.66
N TRP A 159 -23.44 24.98 11.48
CA TRP A 159 -23.77 23.63 11.03
C TRP A 159 -25.28 23.53 10.82
N GLN A 160 -25.69 22.58 9.97
CA GLN A 160 -27.10 22.32 9.71
C GLN A 160 -27.53 20.94 10.21
N ARG A 161 -28.84 20.73 10.27
CA ARG A 161 -29.39 19.38 10.47
C ARG A 161 -29.23 18.56 9.20
N PRO A 162 -28.98 17.25 9.30
CA PRO A 162 -28.85 16.41 8.12
C PRO A 162 -30.21 16.16 7.46
N VAL A 163 -30.18 15.82 6.18
CA VAL A 163 -31.31 15.22 5.50
C VAL A 163 -31.36 13.72 5.83
N LEU A 164 -32.50 13.25 6.31
CA LEU A 164 -32.75 11.83 6.52
C LEU A 164 -33.20 11.18 5.22
N LEU A 165 -32.40 10.24 4.73
CA LEU A 165 -32.60 9.54 3.46
C LEU A 165 -33.51 8.33 3.61
N GLY A 166 -33.57 7.74 4.81
CA GLY A 166 -34.51 6.68 5.15
C GLY A 166 -34.03 5.83 6.34
N LYS A 167 -34.86 4.87 6.77
CA LYS A 167 -34.47 3.89 7.79
C LYS A 167 -33.48 2.87 7.22
N MET A 168 -32.70 2.24 8.10
CA MET A 168 -31.92 1.04 7.74
C MET A 168 -32.81 0.02 7.01
N GLY A 169 -32.36 -0.49 5.86
CA GLY A 169 -33.15 -1.34 4.97
C GLY A 169 -33.62 -0.68 3.67
N ILE A 170 -33.56 0.66 3.56
CA ILE A 170 -34.01 1.37 2.36
C ILE A 170 -33.03 1.22 1.18
N ALA A 171 -33.56 1.17 -0.05
CA ALA A 171 -32.75 1.21 -1.26
C ALA A 171 -32.05 2.58 -1.44
N PRO A 172 -30.83 2.64 -2.02
CA PRO A 172 -30.06 1.51 -2.56
C PRO A 172 -29.32 0.67 -1.49
N TRP A 173 -29.21 1.15 -0.25
CA TRP A 173 -28.27 0.62 0.72
C TRP A 173 -28.70 -0.66 1.48
N GLY A 174 -29.98 -0.98 1.54
CA GLY A 174 -30.48 -2.17 2.23
C GLY A 174 -30.16 -2.21 3.74
N ASN A 175 -30.20 -3.40 4.33
CA ASN A 175 -29.95 -3.61 5.77
C ASN A 175 -28.52 -4.13 6.02
N VAL A 176 -27.54 -3.24 5.90
CA VAL A 176 -26.11 -3.57 6.07
C VAL A 176 -25.81 -4.14 7.46
N PHE A 177 -26.55 -3.74 8.49
CA PHE A 177 -26.30 -4.18 9.86
C PHE A 177 -26.81 -5.60 10.17
N ALA A 178 -27.65 -6.19 9.30
CA ALA A 178 -28.12 -7.57 9.45
C ALA A 178 -27.11 -8.61 8.91
N LYS A 179 -26.10 -8.19 8.13
CA LYS A 179 -25.01 -9.07 7.68
C LYS A 179 -24.02 -9.32 8.82
N ALA A 180 -23.43 -10.51 8.90
CA ALA A 180 -22.39 -10.82 9.88
C ALA A 180 -21.21 -9.86 9.69
N GLY A 181 -20.94 -9.00 10.68
CA GLY A 181 -19.90 -7.97 10.60
C GLY A 181 -18.49 -8.57 10.69
N SER A 182 -17.53 -7.98 9.97
CA SER A 182 -16.11 -8.20 10.25
C SER A 182 -15.76 -7.45 11.53
N ARG A 183 -15.32 -8.16 12.57
CA ARG A 183 -14.82 -7.52 13.81
C ARG A 183 -13.48 -6.86 13.51
N ASN A 184 -13.49 -5.56 13.24
CA ASN A 184 -12.26 -4.77 13.20
C ASN A 184 -11.93 -4.35 14.64
N LYS A 185 -11.01 -5.08 15.26
CA LYS A 185 -10.34 -4.63 16.48
C LYS A 185 -9.76 -3.25 16.21
N GLU A 186 -9.92 -2.32 17.15
CA GLU A 186 -9.39 -0.96 17.12
C GLU A 186 -8.01 -0.92 16.43
N SER A 187 -7.89 -0.27 15.28
CA SER A 187 -6.60 0.24 14.86
C SER A 187 -6.35 1.54 15.63
N SER A 188 -6.08 1.42 16.94
CA SER A 188 -5.00 2.24 17.46
C SER A 188 -3.76 1.73 16.75
N ALA A 189 -3.45 2.29 15.58
CA ALA A 189 -2.19 2.01 14.93
C ALA A 189 -1.09 2.73 15.76
N THR A 190 -0.76 2.18 16.92
CA THR A 190 0.65 1.86 17.12
C THR A 190 1.00 0.99 15.92
N ALA A 191 1.85 1.49 15.01
CA ALA A 191 2.33 0.67 13.90
C ALA A 191 2.75 -0.71 14.46
N SER A 192 2.31 -1.75 13.78
CA SER A 192 2.29 -3.14 14.21
C SER A 192 3.61 -3.61 14.81
N GLU A 193 3.51 -4.44 15.84
CA GLU A 193 4.69 -5.16 16.35
C GLU A 193 5.19 -6.08 15.24
N ALA A 194 6.37 -5.76 14.71
CA ALA A 194 7.11 -6.64 13.83
C ALA A 194 7.83 -7.68 14.69
N THR A 195 7.85 -8.92 14.22
CA THR A 195 8.63 -10.00 14.82
C THR A 195 9.65 -10.47 13.81
N VAL A 196 10.91 -10.56 14.21
CA VAL A 196 11.97 -11.21 13.42
C VAL A 196 12.18 -12.61 13.96
N HIS A 197 12.17 -13.61 13.08
CA HIS A 197 12.13 -15.02 13.48
C HIS A 197 13.50 -15.66 13.70
N PRO A 198 14.52 -15.39 12.87
CA PRO A 198 15.81 -16.04 13.07
C PRO A 198 16.47 -15.60 14.38
N LYS A 199 17.08 -16.57 15.07
CA LYS A 199 17.77 -16.32 16.34
C LYS A 199 18.90 -15.31 16.19
N GLY A 200 19.05 -14.45 17.18
CA GLY A 200 20.09 -13.42 17.24
C GLY A 200 19.76 -12.17 16.41
N PHE A 201 18.60 -12.10 15.77
CA PHE A 201 18.13 -10.87 15.16
C PHE A 201 17.22 -10.09 16.09
N LYS A 202 17.19 -8.77 15.88
CA LYS A 202 16.29 -7.84 16.56
C LYS A 202 15.63 -6.94 15.52
N VAL A 203 14.34 -6.68 15.67
CA VAL A 203 13.60 -5.71 14.85
C VAL A 203 13.07 -4.60 15.75
N GLU A 204 13.25 -3.36 15.31
CA GLU A 204 12.88 -2.16 16.04
C GLU A 204 12.17 -1.19 15.11
N LYS A 205 11.02 -0.66 15.54
CA LYS A 205 10.43 0.50 14.89
C LYS A 205 11.20 1.74 15.33
N ILE A 206 11.83 2.43 14.39
CA ILE A 206 12.68 3.59 14.67
C ILE A 206 11.98 4.92 14.37
N TYR A 207 10.87 4.90 13.62
CA TYR A 207 10.10 6.09 13.32
C TYR A 207 8.64 5.77 12.98
N ASP A 208 7.69 6.52 13.54
CA ASP A 208 6.30 6.56 13.10
C ASP A 208 6.15 7.72 12.10
N VAL A 209 5.70 7.41 10.88
CA VAL A 209 5.56 8.43 9.81
C VAL A 209 4.26 9.19 10.02
N PRO A 210 4.30 10.52 10.31
CA PRO A 210 3.10 11.31 10.50
C PRO A 210 2.32 11.43 9.18
N LYS A 211 1.21 10.71 9.08
CA LYS A 211 0.47 10.58 7.81
C LYS A 211 -0.01 11.91 7.23
N ALA A 212 -0.36 12.89 8.06
CA ALA A 212 -0.87 14.17 7.58
C ALA A 212 0.22 15.02 6.92
N GLU A 213 1.45 14.89 7.41
CA GLU A 213 2.62 15.66 7.01
C GLU A 213 3.45 14.94 5.95
N GLN A 214 3.60 13.62 6.07
CA GLN A 214 4.57 12.81 5.31
C GLN A 214 3.94 11.68 4.50
N GLY A 215 2.64 11.42 4.67
CA GLY A 215 1.89 10.53 3.80
C GLY A 215 2.07 9.05 4.12
N SER A 216 2.13 8.22 3.08
CA SER A 216 2.30 6.78 3.18
C SER A 216 3.47 6.37 2.30
N TRP A 217 4.58 5.96 2.91
CA TRP A 217 5.83 5.67 2.23
C TRP A 217 5.78 4.32 1.51
N VAL A 218 6.18 4.31 0.25
CA VAL A 218 6.07 3.15 -0.65
C VAL A 218 7.39 2.71 -1.27
N SER A 219 8.42 3.55 -1.25
CA SER A 219 9.74 3.22 -1.79
C SER A 219 10.84 3.88 -0.98
N MET A 220 12.03 3.28 -1.01
CA MET A 220 13.21 3.84 -0.36
C MET A 220 14.53 3.49 -1.05
N THR A 221 15.54 4.33 -0.85
CA THR A 221 16.93 4.06 -1.22
C THR A 221 17.88 4.66 -0.19
N ILE A 222 19.17 4.32 -0.27
CA ILE A 222 20.24 4.91 0.54
C ILE A 222 21.26 5.60 -0.36
N ASP A 223 21.82 6.72 0.09
CA ASP A 223 22.93 7.39 -0.60
C ASP A 223 24.32 6.97 -0.10
N ASP A 224 25.35 7.59 -0.66
CA ASP A 224 26.75 7.31 -0.31
C ASP A 224 27.14 7.77 1.10
N GLU A 225 26.42 8.74 1.67
CA GLU A 225 26.59 9.23 3.04
C GLU A 225 25.83 8.38 4.07
N GLY A 226 24.98 7.45 3.62
CA GLY A 226 24.17 6.59 4.48
C GLY A 226 22.83 7.21 4.90
N ARG A 227 22.40 8.30 4.26
CA ARG A 227 21.07 8.89 4.44
C ARG A 227 20.07 8.11 3.58
N LEU A 228 18.87 7.86 4.12
CA LEU A 228 17.81 7.23 3.33
C LEU A 228 17.00 8.30 2.60
N TYR A 229 16.44 7.94 1.45
CA TYR A 229 15.42 8.71 0.76
C TYR A 229 14.16 7.87 0.68
N CYS A 230 13.01 8.44 1.03
CA CYS A 230 11.71 7.76 1.00
C CYS A 230 10.71 8.55 0.16
N SER A 231 9.85 7.86 -0.59
CA SER A 231 8.75 8.50 -1.33
C SER A 231 7.41 8.18 -0.71
N ASP A 232 6.56 9.20 -0.57
CA ASP A 232 5.15 8.96 -0.31
C ASP A 232 4.36 8.64 -1.59
N GLN A 233 3.27 7.91 -1.44
CA GLN A 233 2.38 7.54 -2.54
C GLN A 233 1.45 8.68 -3.03
N GLY A 234 1.08 9.61 -2.14
CA GLY A 234 -0.13 10.44 -2.25
C GLY A 234 0.08 11.95 -2.25
N GLY A 235 1.25 12.46 -2.67
CA GLY A 235 1.48 13.88 -2.93
C GLY A 235 2.19 14.67 -1.82
N LYS A 236 2.70 14.00 -0.78
CA LYS A 236 3.45 14.62 0.32
C LYS A 236 4.93 14.88 0.01
N GLY A 237 5.49 14.22 -0.99
CA GLY A 237 6.82 14.51 -1.52
C GLY A 237 7.82 13.38 -1.31
N LEU A 238 9.09 13.74 -1.48
CA LEU A 238 10.25 12.92 -1.13
C LEU A 238 10.83 13.40 0.20
N PHE A 239 11.33 12.47 1.00
CA PHE A 239 11.87 12.73 2.32
C PHE A 239 13.28 12.16 2.44
N ARG A 240 14.23 12.98 2.88
CA ARG A 240 15.56 12.57 3.32
C ARG A 240 15.48 12.18 4.80
N VAL A 241 16.05 11.04 5.14
CA VAL A 241 16.04 10.46 6.48
C VAL A 241 17.49 10.32 6.92
N ILE A 242 17.90 11.16 7.88
CA ILE A 242 19.20 11.08 8.51
C ILE A 242 19.06 10.13 9.71
N LEU A 243 19.65 8.94 9.59
CA LEU A 243 19.57 7.91 10.61
C LEU A 243 20.25 8.38 11.91
N GLY A 244 19.58 8.21 13.04
CA GLY A 244 20.14 8.49 14.35
C GLY A 244 21.16 7.43 14.77
N GLN A 245 22.10 7.79 15.64
CA GLN A 245 23.02 6.83 16.23
C GLN A 245 22.34 6.06 17.38
N GLY A 246 22.52 4.73 17.41
CA GLY A 246 21.95 3.88 18.45
C GLY A 246 20.41 3.93 18.48
N ASN A 247 19.85 4.46 19.57
CA ASN A 247 18.40 4.59 19.78
C ASN A 247 17.86 6.00 19.52
N GLN A 248 18.69 6.91 18.99
CA GLN A 248 18.22 8.24 18.63
C GLN A 248 17.23 8.15 17.46
N ALA A 249 16.13 8.89 17.55
CA ALA A 249 15.17 9.00 16.47
C ALA A 249 15.83 9.61 15.22
N PRO A 250 15.48 9.16 14.01
CA PRO A 250 16.00 9.76 12.79
C PRO A 250 15.46 11.18 12.60
N LYS A 251 16.25 12.03 11.96
CA LYS A 251 15.82 13.36 11.51
C LYS A 251 15.23 13.24 10.10
N ILE A 252 14.01 13.76 9.90
CA ILE A 252 13.32 13.71 8.62
C ILE A 252 13.27 15.11 8.00
N GLU A 253 13.66 15.21 6.74
CA GLU A 253 13.67 16.45 5.97
C GLU A 253 12.91 16.24 4.67
N ARG A 254 11.89 17.05 4.42
CA ARG A 254 11.20 17.04 3.13
C ARG A 254 12.09 17.70 2.09
N LEU A 255 12.30 17.05 0.94
CA LEU A 255 13.01 17.69 -0.17
C LEU A 255 12.18 18.84 -0.75
N PRO A 256 12.80 19.99 -1.10
CA PRO A 256 12.10 21.18 -1.60
C PRO A 256 11.67 21.04 -3.07
N LEU A 257 11.12 19.87 -3.43
CA LEU A 257 10.83 19.46 -4.80
C LEU A 257 9.34 19.16 -4.96
N GLN A 258 8.77 19.56 -6.09
CA GLN A 258 7.36 19.30 -6.41
C GLN A 258 7.18 17.95 -7.11
N ILE A 259 7.67 16.87 -6.51
CA ILE A 259 7.58 15.50 -7.03
C ILE A 259 7.24 14.52 -5.91
N SER A 260 6.41 13.52 -6.19
CA SER A 260 5.88 12.52 -5.24
C SER A 260 5.35 11.32 -6.04
N GLY A 261 4.85 10.28 -5.38
CA GLY A 261 4.24 9.13 -6.03
C GLY A 261 5.25 8.24 -6.72
N ALA A 262 6.50 8.23 -6.22
CA ALA A 262 7.55 7.41 -6.78
C ALA A 262 7.50 6.02 -6.15
N HIS A 263 7.32 5.01 -7.00
CA HIS A 263 7.32 3.60 -6.58
C HIS A 263 8.73 3.01 -6.57
N GLY A 264 9.70 3.69 -7.17
CA GLY A 264 11.10 3.27 -7.19
C GLY A 264 12.04 4.45 -6.98
N LEU A 265 13.03 4.23 -6.14
CA LEU A 265 14.10 5.19 -5.86
C LEU A 265 15.44 4.47 -5.96
N LEU A 266 16.43 5.17 -6.50
CA LEU A 266 17.81 4.68 -6.54
C LEU A 266 18.77 5.85 -6.41
N TRP A 267 19.73 5.75 -5.50
CA TRP A 267 20.90 6.61 -5.52
C TRP A 267 22.00 5.95 -6.36
N ALA A 268 22.42 6.62 -7.43
CA ALA A 268 23.54 6.19 -8.27
C ALA A 268 24.07 7.39 -9.04
N PHE A 269 25.29 7.31 -9.57
CA PHE A 269 25.86 8.36 -10.44
C PHE A 269 25.76 9.77 -9.83
N ASN A 270 25.99 9.86 -8.50
CA ASN A 270 25.84 11.08 -7.70
C ASN A 270 24.48 11.79 -7.88
N SER A 271 23.41 11.02 -8.06
CA SER A 271 22.07 11.49 -8.37
C SER A 271 21.00 10.60 -7.71
N LEU A 272 19.83 11.18 -7.45
CA LEU A 272 18.65 10.41 -7.07
C LEU A 272 17.79 10.14 -8.31
N TYR A 273 17.72 8.88 -8.72
CA TYR A 273 16.79 8.39 -9.73
C TYR A 273 15.44 8.11 -9.11
N VAL A 274 14.38 8.52 -9.80
CA VAL A 274 13.00 8.48 -9.31
C VAL A 274 12.10 7.92 -10.40
N CYS A 275 11.51 6.76 -10.13
CA CYS A 275 10.50 6.14 -10.98
C CYS A 275 9.11 6.53 -10.48
N VAL A 276 8.51 7.52 -11.14
CA VAL A 276 7.18 8.05 -10.78
C VAL A 276 6.08 7.16 -11.36
N ASN A 277 5.07 6.91 -10.55
CA ASN A 277 3.88 6.14 -10.91
C ASN A 277 2.58 6.93 -10.71
N GLU A 278 2.44 7.65 -9.60
CA GLU A 278 1.16 8.20 -9.12
C GLU A 278 1.01 9.72 -9.33
N GLY A 279 -0.26 10.16 -9.44
CA GLY A 279 -0.72 11.50 -9.07
C GLY A 279 -0.25 12.73 -9.88
N SER A 280 0.66 12.58 -10.86
CA SER A 280 1.16 13.71 -11.68
C SER A 280 1.59 14.95 -10.88
N PHE A 281 2.17 14.74 -9.69
CA PHE A 281 2.51 15.82 -8.77
C PHE A 281 3.57 16.76 -9.37
N GLY A 282 3.35 18.07 -9.26
CA GLY A 282 4.16 19.09 -9.94
C GLY A 282 4.21 18.99 -11.46
N GLY A 283 3.27 18.28 -12.08
CA GLY A 283 3.25 18.03 -13.52
C GLY A 283 4.11 16.83 -13.98
N HIS A 284 4.78 16.14 -13.04
CA HIS A 284 5.59 14.96 -13.34
C HIS A 284 4.71 13.71 -13.41
N LYS A 285 4.39 13.27 -14.63
CA LYS A 285 3.62 12.05 -14.89
C LYS A 285 4.48 10.79 -14.68
N ALA A 286 3.89 9.63 -14.92
CA ALA A 286 4.60 8.36 -14.90
C ALA A 286 5.87 8.39 -15.78
N GLY A 287 7.00 7.97 -15.23
CA GLY A 287 8.29 8.07 -15.91
C GLY A 287 9.51 7.93 -15.01
N LEU A 288 10.67 7.79 -15.65
CA LEU A 288 11.98 7.84 -14.99
C LEU A 288 12.50 9.28 -15.01
N TYR A 289 12.89 9.75 -13.83
CA TYR A 289 13.46 11.08 -13.58
C TYR A 289 14.81 10.95 -12.88
N ARG A 290 15.67 11.96 -13.06
CA ARG A 290 16.92 12.13 -12.32
C ARG A 290 16.88 13.45 -11.57
N ILE A 291 17.22 13.41 -10.29
CA ILE A 291 17.28 14.56 -9.42
C ILE A 291 18.73 14.78 -8.99
N THR A 292 19.21 16.01 -9.16
CA THR A 292 20.60 16.40 -8.86
C THR A 292 20.62 17.63 -7.96
N ASP A 293 21.67 17.77 -7.18
CA ASP A 293 22.10 19.05 -6.63
C ASP A 293 22.79 19.84 -7.76
N SER A 294 22.16 20.91 -8.23
CA SER A 294 22.69 21.70 -9.36
C SER A 294 23.67 22.79 -8.95
N ASN A 295 23.82 23.06 -7.66
CA ASN A 295 24.57 24.20 -7.14
C ASN A 295 25.73 23.80 -6.20
N GLY A 296 25.77 22.55 -5.75
CA GLY A 296 26.83 21.97 -4.92
C GLY A 296 26.69 22.22 -3.42
N ASP A 297 25.51 22.65 -2.94
CA ASP A 297 25.24 22.92 -1.52
C ASP A 297 24.85 21.67 -0.70
N GLY A 298 24.71 20.51 -1.36
CA GLY A 298 24.31 19.25 -0.75
C GLY A 298 22.79 19.01 -0.75
N ASP A 299 22.00 19.91 -1.35
CA ASP A 299 20.56 19.78 -1.47
C ASP A 299 20.12 19.48 -2.92
N LEU A 300 19.24 18.48 -3.05
CA LEU A 300 18.67 18.10 -4.34
C LEU A 300 17.63 19.14 -4.79
N ASP A 301 17.87 19.79 -5.92
CA ASP A 301 17.06 20.94 -6.38
C ASP A 301 16.58 20.87 -7.85
N LYS A 302 17.19 20.01 -8.68
CA LYS A 302 16.91 19.96 -10.13
C LYS A 302 16.35 18.62 -10.57
N ILE A 303 15.11 18.63 -11.08
CA ILE A 303 14.44 17.45 -11.66
C ILE A 303 14.63 17.43 -13.18
N THR A 304 15.15 16.33 -13.71
CA THR A 304 15.29 16.07 -15.16
C THR A 304 14.47 14.84 -15.54
N SER A 305 13.58 14.98 -16.52
CA SER A 305 12.86 13.82 -17.10
C SER A 305 13.81 13.05 -18.01
N LEU A 306 14.00 11.75 -17.76
CA LEU A 306 14.82 10.88 -18.61
C LEU A 306 13.97 10.13 -19.64
N ARG A 307 12.89 9.48 -19.19
CA ARG A 307 11.96 8.75 -20.08
C ARG A 307 10.55 8.82 -19.51
N LYS A 308 9.59 9.26 -20.32
CA LYS A 308 8.15 9.19 -19.97
C LYS A 308 7.66 7.75 -20.14
N LEU A 309 6.89 7.26 -19.19
CA LEU A 309 6.29 5.93 -19.23
C LEU A 309 4.76 6.05 -19.30
N GLN A 310 4.12 5.03 -19.87
CA GLN A 310 2.67 4.98 -20.04
C GLN A 310 2.08 3.88 -19.17
N GLY A 311 1.68 4.24 -17.97
CA GLY A 311 1.09 3.37 -16.96
C GLY A 311 0.86 4.16 -15.69
N SER A 312 0.06 3.65 -14.77
CA SER A 312 -0.15 4.24 -13.45
C SER A 312 -0.81 3.23 -12.52
N GLY A 313 -0.84 3.52 -11.21
CA GLY A 313 -1.59 2.74 -10.24
C GLY A 313 -0.83 1.51 -9.75
N GLU A 314 -1.57 0.52 -9.25
CA GLU A 314 -1.00 -0.66 -8.58
C GLU A 314 -0.08 -1.49 -9.47
N HIS A 315 -0.23 -1.44 -10.79
CA HIS A 315 0.52 -2.22 -11.79
C HIS A 315 1.31 -1.33 -12.79
N GLY A 316 1.67 -0.13 -12.33
CA GLY A 316 2.34 0.89 -13.13
C GLY A 316 3.86 0.71 -13.23
N PRO A 317 4.62 1.78 -13.54
CA PRO A 317 6.06 1.78 -13.38
C PRO A 317 6.42 1.66 -11.91
N HIS A 318 7.36 0.77 -11.57
CA HIS A 318 7.68 0.49 -10.19
C HIS A 318 9.12 0.84 -9.87
N ALA A 319 10.07 -0.07 -10.09
CA ALA A 319 11.44 0.09 -9.61
C ALA A 319 12.42 0.66 -10.64
N VAL A 320 13.52 1.21 -10.11
CA VAL A 320 14.76 1.48 -10.83
C VAL A 320 15.91 0.96 -9.97
N VAL A 321 16.82 0.17 -10.52
CA VAL A 321 17.97 -0.39 -9.79
C VAL A 321 19.27 -0.29 -10.58
N LEU A 322 20.40 -0.29 -9.88
CA LEU A 322 21.73 -0.27 -10.49
C LEU A 322 22.12 -1.67 -10.97
N SER A 323 22.74 -1.77 -12.15
CA SER A 323 23.33 -3.02 -12.62
C SER A 323 24.49 -3.48 -11.73
N PRO A 324 24.82 -4.79 -11.69
CA PRO A 324 25.91 -5.30 -10.86
C PRO A 324 27.30 -4.73 -11.18
N ASP A 325 27.53 -4.32 -12.43
CA ASP A 325 28.75 -3.65 -12.88
C ASP A 325 28.80 -2.15 -12.51
N GLY A 326 27.68 -1.57 -12.07
CA GLY A 326 27.58 -0.15 -11.73
C GLY A 326 27.51 0.79 -12.94
N GLU A 327 27.32 0.28 -14.16
CA GLU A 327 27.40 1.07 -15.39
C GLU A 327 26.04 1.43 -15.99
N SER A 328 24.95 0.79 -15.55
CA SER A 328 23.63 0.90 -16.16
C SER A 328 22.51 0.81 -15.13
N LEU A 329 21.30 1.11 -15.57
CA LEU A 329 20.09 1.04 -14.78
C LEU A 329 19.18 -0.06 -15.33
N TYR A 330 18.42 -0.71 -14.46
CA TYR A 330 17.26 -1.51 -14.83
C TYR A 330 15.99 -0.86 -14.32
N VAL A 331 14.96 -0.79 -15.15
CA VAL A 331 13.66 -0.20 -14.84
C VAL A 331 12.57 -1.25 -15.01
N VAL A 332 11.61 -1.24 -14.10
CA VAL A 332 10.56 -2.25 -14.00
C VAL A 332 9.18 -1.64 -14.24
N GLY A 333 8.37 -2.29 -15.07
CA GLY A 333 6.98 -1.93 -15.29
C GLY A 333 6.06 -3.15 -15.14
N GLY A 334 4.97 -2.99 -14.39
CA GLY A 334 3.89 -3.98 -14.33
C GLY A 334 3.11 -4.06 -15.65
N ASN A 335 2.22 -5.03 -15.78
CA ASN A 335 1.46 -5.28 -17.01
C ASN A 335 0.48 -4.14 -17.40
N HIS A 336 0.17 -3.20 -16.50
CA HIS A 336 -0.57 -1.97 -16.85
C HIS A 336 0.34 -0.85 -17.38
N THR A 337 1.64 -1.11 -17.48
CA THR A 337 2.61 -0.19 -18.07
C THR A 337 2.98 -0.66 -19.45
N LYS A 338 2.71 0.16 -20.46
CA LYS A 338 3.16 -0.14 -21.81
C LYS A 338 4.70 -0.17 -21.85
N PRO A 339 5.30 -1.13 -22.58
CA PRO A 339 6.74 -1.14 -22.82
C PRO A 339 7.25 0.22 -23.35
N PRO A 340 8.48 0.62 -23.00
CA PRO A 340 9.00 1.97 -23.21
C PRO A 340 9.35 2.33 -24.66
N LEU A 341 8.91 1.53 -25.65
CA LEU A 341 9.37 1.58 -27.05
C LEU A 341 10.90 1.61 -27.13
N PRO A 342 11.56 0.53 -26.67
CA PRO A 342 13.00 0.52 -26.50
C PRO A 342 13.73 0.56 -27.85
N GLU A 343 14.92 1.16 -27.87
CA GLU A 343 15.77 1.25 -29.06
C GLU A 343 16.29 -0.14 -29.50
N THR A 344 16.44 -1.07 -28.56
CA THR A 344 16.81 -2.48 -28.82
C THR A 344 16.00 -3.44 -27.93
N SER A 345 15.99 -4.72 -28.24
CA SER A 345 15.23 -5.70 -27.46
C SER A 345 15.91 -7.06 -27.48
N ALA A 346 16.28 -7.57 -26.30
CA ALA A 346 16.70 -8.96 -26.14
C ALA A 346 15.50 -9.93 -26.28
N VAL A 347 14.29 -9.44 -25.98
CA VAL A 347 13.04 -10.18 -26.17
C VAL A 347 12.58 -10.09 -27.62
N VAL A 348 12.04 -11.18 -28.17
CA VAL A 348 11.42 -11.14 -29.51
C VAL A 348 10.16 -10.25 -29.46
N SER A 349 10.16 -9.16 -30.22
CA SER A 349 9.07 -8.17 -30.24
C SER A 349 7.81 -8.61 -31.02
N ASN A 350 7.65 -9.91 -31.26
CA ASN A 350 6.41 -10.46 -31.80
C ASN A 350 5.48 -10.83 -30.63
N TYR A 351 4.54 -9.94 -30.35
CA TYR A 351 3.59 -10.07 -29.24
C TYR A 351 2.22 -10.57 -29.68
N ASP A 352 2.11 -11.03 -30.93
CA ASP A 352 0.89 -11.68 -31.38
C ASP A 352 0.63 -12.95 -30.55
N GLU A 353 -0.64 -13.16 -30.21
CA GLU A 353 -1.05 -14.24 -29.32
C GLU A 353 -1.83 -15.29 -30.13
N ASP A 354 -1.14 -16.34 -30.56
CA ASP A 354 -1.68 -17.45 -31.36
C ASP A 354 -2.40 -18.48 -30.48
N GLN A 355 -3.56 -18.11 -29.96
CA GLN A 355 -4.39 -19.02 -29.17
C GLN A 355 -5.41 -19.75 -30.06
N LEU A 356 -5.42 -21.08 -29.98
CA LEU A 356 -6.38 -21.91 -30.71
C LEU A 356 -7.83 -21.67 -30.26
N LEU A 357 -8.03 -21.42 -28.97
CA LEU A 357 -9.33 -21.14 -28.36
C LEU A 357 -9.43 -19.68 -27.93
N PRO A 358 -10.62 -19.06 -27.98
CA PRO A 358 -10.83 -17.75 -27.41
C PRO A 358 -10.44 -17.71 -25.92
N ARG A 359 -9.75 -16.64 -25.51
CA ARG A 359 -9.46 -16.42 -24.09
C ARG A 359 -10.76 -16.23 -23.31
N SER A 360 -10.82 -16.83 -22.12
CA SER A 360 -11.75 -16.39 -21.09
C SER A 360 -11.04 -15.33 -20.26
N PRO A 361 -11.49 -14.05 -20.29
CA PRO A 361 -10.85 -12.99 -19.54
C PRO A 361 -11.05 -13.16 -18.03
N ASP A 362 -10.26 -12.42 -17.24
CA ASP A 362 -10.34 -12.45 -15.78
C ASP A 362 -11.77 -12.13 -15.30
N ALA A 363 -12.29 -12.92 -14.37
CA ALA A 363 -13.71 -12.95 -14.03
C ALA A 363 -14.28 -11.62 -13.47
N ARG A 364 -13.44 -10.73 -12.94
CA ARG A 364 -13.85 -9.37 -12.51
C ARG A 364 -13.31 -8.24 -13.40
N GLY A 365 -12.77 -8.57 -14.57
CA GLY A 365 -12.41 -7.59 -15.60
C GLY A 365 -11.06 -6.88 -15.45
N HIS A 366 -10.25 -7.21 -14.43
CA HIS A 366 -8.89 -6.68 -14.29
C HIS A 366 -8.03 -7.10 -15.48
N ALA A 367 -7.20 -6.20 -16.02
CA ALA A 367 -6.35 -6.45 -17.19
C ALA A 367 -7.05 -7.12 -18.40
N ALA A 368 -8.40 -7.08 -18.48
CA ALA A 368 -9.17 -7.87 -19.46
C ALA A 368 -8.87 -7.53 -20.93
N LYS A 369 -8.32 -6.33 -21.17
CA LYS A 369 -7.97 -5.81 -22.50
C LYS A 369 -6.47 -5.71 -22.75
N ILE A 370 -5.64 -6.08 -21.78
CA ILE A 370 -4.19 -6.03 -21.90
C ILE A 370 -3.73 -7.26 -22.68
N ARG A 371 -2.70 -7.07 -23.50
CA ARG A 371 -2.07 -8.11 -24.33
C ARG A 371 -0.60 -8.25 -23.94
N ALA A 372 0.04 -9.28 -24.48
CA ALA A 372 1.49 -9.45 -24.41
C ALA A 372 2.24 -8.15 -24.80
N PRO A 373 3.42 -7.89 -24.23
CA PRO A 373 4.21 -8.80 -23.40
C PRO A 373 3.92 -8.75 -21.88
N GLY A 374 2.85 -8.09 -21.43
CA GLY A 374 2.61 -7.91 -20.00
C GLY A 374 3.69 -7.05 -19.33
N GLY A 375 3.96 -7.32 -18.05
CA GLY A 375 5.02 -6.64 -17.29
C GLY A 375 6.40 -6.93 -17.86
N TRP A 376 7.32 -5.99 -17.65
CA TRP A 376 8.62 -5.96 -18.30
C TRP A 376 9.74 -5.40 -17.42
N ILE A 377 10.97 -5.76 -17.77
CA ILE A 377 12.21 -5.19 -17.25
C ILE A 377 13.03 -4.69 -18.44
N ALA A 378 13.49 -3.44 -18.37
CA ALA A 378 14.33 -2.84 -19.40
C ALA A 378 15.63 -2.30 -18.80
N LYS A 379 16.73 -2.39 -19.55
CA LYS A 379 18.02 -1.81 -19.21
C LYS A 379 18.15 -0.42 -19.85
N THR A 380 18.77 0.54 -19.17
CA THR A 380 19.12 1.83 -19.76
C THR A 380 20.42 2.44 -19.24
N ASP A 381 21.03 3.34 -20.00
CA ASP A 381 22.20 4.12 -19.55
C ASP A 381 21.83 5.15 -18.46
N PRO A 382 22.81 5.72 -17.73
CA PRO A 382 22.56 6.69 -16.65
C PRO A 382 21.82 7.96 -17.09
N GLU A 383 21.82 8.28 -18.39
CA GLU A 383 21.13 9.41 -18.99
C GLU A 383 19.74 9.03 -19.54
N GLY A 384 19.35 7.75 -19.48
CA GLY A 384 18.08 7.23 -19.97
C GLY A 384 17.93 7.28 -21.49
N LYS A 385 19.04 7.36 -22.25
CA LYS A 385 19.03 7.58 -23.70
C LYS A 385 18.89 6.30 -24.51
N SER A 386 19.43 5.20 -24.02
CA SER A 386 19.47 3.91 -24.71
C SER A 386 18.71 2.90 -23.88
N TRP A 387 17.58 2.41 -24.37
CA TRP A 387 16.76 1.40 -23.72
C TRP A 387 16.83 0.09 -24.47
N GLU A 388 17.05 -0.97 -23.71
CA GLU A 388 17.03 -2.35 -24.17
C GLU A 388 15.94 -3.09 -23.39
N MET A 389 14.99 -3.73 -24.08
CA MET A 389 14.11 -4.67 -23.42
C MET A 389 14.91 -5.87 -22.93
N PHE A 390 14.97 -6.11 -21.62
CA PHE A 390 15.77 -7.19 -21.04
C PHE A 390 14.98 -8.50 -20.95
N CYS A 391 13.79 -8.46 -20.34
CA CYS A 391 12.87 -9.61 -20.27
C CYS A 391 11.42 -9.13 -20.05
N SER A 392 10.45 -10.03 -20.23
CA SER A 392 9.02 -9.70 -20.11
C SER A 392 8.17 -10.86 -19.59
N GLY A 393 6.84 -10.67 -19.52
CA GLY A 393 5.88 -11.76 -19.28
C GLY A 393 5.45 -11.90 -17.85
N PHE A 394 5.57 -10.82 -17.09
CA PHE A 394 5.14 -10.76 -15.72
C PHE A 394 3.72 -10.21 -15.60
N ARG A 395 3.07 -10.43 -14.46
CA ARG A 395 1.85 -9.70 -14.13
C ARG A 395 2.19 -8.36 -13.53
N ASN A 396 2.78 -8.37 -12.35
CA ASN A 396 3.15 -7.18 -11.61
C ASN A 396 4.27 -7.51 -10.64
N GLN A 397 5.47 -7.43 -11.17
CA GLN A 397 6.73 -7.62 -10.50
C GLN A 397 7.17 -6.23 -10.03
N TYR A 398 6.95 -5.93 -8.75
CA TYR A 398 7.07 -4.57 -8.24
C TYR A 398 8.54 -4.12 -8.20
N ASP A 399 9.46 -5.05 -7.95
CA ASP A 399 10.86 -4.71 -7.69
C ASP A 399 11.82 -5.84 -8.06
N VAL A 400 13.12 -5.55 -8.13
CA VAL A 400 14.18 -6.49 -8.52
C VAL A 400 15.41 -6.35 -7.64
N ALA A 401 16.11 -7.45 -7.37
CA ALA A 401 17.41 -7.42 -6.72
C ALA A 401 18.40 -8.39 -7.36
N PHE A 402 19.69 -8.09 -7.19
CA PHE A 402 20.78 -8.97 -7.63
C PHE A 402 21.35 -9.77 -6.48
N ASN A 403 21.65 -11.05 -6.75
CA ASN A 403 22.37 -11.90 -5.80
C ASN A 403 23.90 -11.70 -5.89
N ALA A 404 24.65 -12.45 -5.08
CA ALA A 404 26.12 -12.43 -5.03
C ALA A 404 26.82 -12.90 -6.31
N ASP A 405 26.08 -13.42 -7.30
CA ASP A 405 26.60 -13.84 -8.60
C ASP A 405 26.30 -12.80 -9.70
N GLY A 406 25.60 -11.71 -9.38
CA GLY A 406 25.11 -10.72 -10.35
C GLY A 406 23.86 -11.16 -11.10
N GLU A 407 23.09 -12.10 -10.54
CA GLU A 407 21.87 -12.65 -11.15
C GLU A 407 20.65 -11.96 -10.57
N MET A 408 19.70 -11.61 -11.43
CA MET A 408 18.54 -10.79 -11.08
C MET A 408 17.36 -11.65 -10.62
N PHE A 409 16.66 -11.23 -9.58
CA PHE A 409 15.46 -11.88 -9.07
C PHE A 409 14.34 -10.87 -8.88
N THR A 410 13.10 -11.30 -9.08
CA THR A 410 11.89 -10.50 -8.86
C THR A 410 10.79 -11.31 -8.21
N TYR A 411 9.81 -10.63 -7.61
CA TYR A 411 8.62 -11.23 -7.00
C TYR A 411 7.38 -10.79 -7.76
N ASP A 412 6.78 -11.70 -8.54
CA ASP A 412 5.64 -11.43 -9.41
C ASP A 412 4.31 -11.79 -8.74
N SER A 413 3.29 -10.97 -8.97
CA SER A 413 1.95 -11.13 -8.38
C SER A 413 1.12 -12.25 -9.03
N ASP A 414 0.19 -12.81 -8.26
CA ASP A 414 -0.80 -13.76 -8.77
C ASP A 414 -2.01 -13.04 -9.38
N MET A 415 -2.93 -13.81 -9.96
CA MET A 415 -4.28 -13.34 -10.26
C MET A 415 -5.21 -14.06 -9.29
N GLU A 416 -5.50 -13.46 -8.15
CA GLU A 416 -6.12 -14.15 -7.01
C GLU A 416 -7.53 -14.69 -7.34
N TRP A 417 -8.21 -14.10 -8.33
CA TRP A 417 -9.52 -14.56 -8.80
C TRP A 417 -9.45 -15.84 -9.65
N ASP A 418 -8.27 -16.23 -10.11
CA ASP A 418 -8.05 -17.53 -10.75
C ASP A 418 -7.82 -18.65 -9.73
N SER A 419 -7.76 -18.36 -8.42
CA SER A 419 -7.49 -19.37 -7.40
C SER A 419 -8.42 -20.59 -7.55
N GLY A 420 -7.82 -21.77 -7.65
CA GLY A 420 -8.52 -23.04 -7.88
C GLY A 420 -8.72 -23.40 -9.35
N MET A 421 -8.35 -22.54 -10.30
CA MET A 421 -8.41 -22.82 -11.74
C MET A 421 -7.12 -23.50 -12.24
N PRO A 422 -7.17 -24.32 -13.31
CA PRO A 422 -5.98 -24.97 -13.89
C PRO A 422 -4.88 -24.02 -14.39
N TRP A 423 -5.22 -22.76 -14.67
CA TRP A 423 -4.29 -21.72 -15.12
C TRP A 423 -3.86 -20.76 -14.01
N TYR A 424 -4.23 -21.04 -12.75
CA TYR A 424 -3.78 -20.23 -11.62
C TYR A 424 -2.26 -20.27 -11.49
N ARG A 425 -1.68 -19.09 -11.29
CA ARG A 425 -0.26 -18.90 -11.02
C ARG A 425 -0.16 -18.15 -9.70
N PRO A 426 0.27 -18.79 -8.58
CA PRO A 426 0.53 -18.08 -7.34
C PRO A 426 1.62 -17.02 -7.50
N THR A 427 1.76 -16.16 -6.49
CA THR A 427 2.89 -15.23 -6.42
C THR A 427 4.16 -16.06 -6.37
N ARG A 428 5.22 -15.56 -7.00
CA ARG A 428 6.36 -16.39 -7.32
C ARG A 428 7.62 -15.59 -7.56
N ILE A 429 8.75 -16.24 -7.29
CA ILE A 429 10.06 -15.64 -7.51
C ILE A 429 10.59 -16.12 -8.85
N TYR A 430 10.96 -15.16 -9.71
CA TYR A 430 11.65 -15.44 -10.97
C TYR A 430 13.12 -15.11 -10.86
N HIS A 431 13.94 -15.94 -11.51
CA HIS A 431 15.30 -15.58 -11.88
C HIS A 431 15.23 -14.94 -13.27
N CYS A 432 15.50 -13.63 -13.35
CA CYS A 432 15.33 -12.81 -14.54
C CYS A 432 16.55 -12.90 -15.46
N THR A 433 16.43 -13.60 -16.59
CA THR A 433 17.50 -13.73 -17.59
C THR A 433 17.20 -12.95 -18.87
N SER A 434 18.25 -12.61 -19.63
CA SER A 434 18.11 -11.86 -20.89
C SER A 434 17.24 -12.61 -21.89
N GLY A 435 16.36 -11.90 -22.59
CA GLY A 435 15.47 -12.45 -23.63
C GLY A 435 14.33 -13.32 -23.11
N ALA A 436 14.22 -13.52 -21.79
CA ALA A 436 13.19 -14.37 -21.21
C ALA A 436 11.78 -13.79 -21.35
N GLU A 437 10.82 -14.70 -21.51
CA GLU A 437 9.38 -14.42 -21.51
C GLU A 437 8.72 -15.32 -20.45
N TYR A 438 8.08 -14.74 -19.43
CA TYR A 438 7.47 -15.51 -18.33
C TYR A 438 6.01 -15.87 -18.57
N GLY A 439 5.46 -15.58 -19.74
CA GLY A 439 4.23 -16.16 -20.24
C GLY A 439 2.95 -15.58 -19.65
N TRP A 440 3.00 -14.45 -18.96
CA TRP A 440 1.79 -13.79 -18.47
C TRP A 440 0.92 -13.35 -19.65
N ARG A 441 -0.36 -13.71 -19.60
CA ARG A 441 -1.42 -13.19 -20.48
C ARG A 441 -2.69 -13.06 -19.64
N THR A 442 -3.66 -12.31 -20.14
CA THR A 442 -4.97 -12.17 -19.49
C THR A 442 -5.74 -13.50 -19.45
N GLY A 443 -6.32 -13.84 -18.29
CA GLY A 443 -7.21 -14.99 -18.11
C GLY A 443 -6.59 -16.32 -18.53
N THR A 444 -7.34 -17.13 -19.29
CA THR A 444 -6.92 -18.48 -19.73
C THR A 444 -5.77 -18.48 -20.74
N GLY A 445 -5.27 -17.32 -21.15
CA GLY A 445 -4.20 -17.20 -22.14
C GLY A 445 -2.79 -17.44 -21.62
N LYS A 446 -2.61 -17.51 -20.29
CA LYS A 446 -1.29 -17.63 -19.65
C LYS A 446 -0.57 -18.87 -20.16
N TRP A 447 0.72 -18.75 -20.42
CA TRP A 447 1.51 -19.92 -20.75
C TRP A 447 1.68 -20.80 -19.50
N PRO A 448 1.39 -22.10 -19.61
CA PRO A 448 1.75 -23.08 -18.60
C PRO A 448 3.27 -23.11 -18.38
N SER A 449 3.69 -23.37 -17.14
CA SER A 449 5.12 -23.40 -16.76
C SER A 449 5.93 -24.55 -17.39
N TRP A 450 5.26 -25.50 -18.04
CA TRP A 450 5.89 -26.60 -18.77
C TRP A 450 6.08 -26.30 -20.26
N TYR A 451 5.66 -25.12 -20.74
CA TYR A 451 5.98 -24.69 -22.09
C TYR A 451 7.50 -24.45 -22.21
N PRO A 452 8.14 -24.88 -23.31
CA PRO A 452 9.57 -24.67 -23.51
C PRO A 452 9.94 -23.18 -23.57
N ASP A 453 9.01 -22.34 -24.05
CA ASP A 453 9.20 -20.89 -24.18
C ASP A 453 8.94 -20.11 -22.88
N ALA A 454 8.46 -20.77 -21.82
CA ALA A 454 8.15 -20.16 -20.53
C ALA A 454 9.15 -20.62 -19.47
N LEU A 455 10.00 -19.72 -18.98
CA LEU A 455 10.94 -20.08 -17.91
C LEU A 455 10.19 -20.31 -16.58
N PRO A 456 10.50 -21.40 -15.85
CA PRO A 456 9.84 -21.71 -14.59
C PRO A 456 10.30 -20.76 -13.46
N PRO A 457 9.48 -20.54 -12.43
CA PRO A 457 9.90 -19.78 -11.25
C PRO A 457 10.97 -20.54 -10.46
N ALA A 458 11.80 -19.80 -9.71
CA ALA A 458 12.73 -20.37 -8.74
C ALA A 458 11.98 -20.99 -7.54
N ILE A 459 10.83 -20.42 -7.17
CA ILE A 459 9.88 -20.93 -6.18
C ILE A 459 8.50 -20.27 -6.36
N ASP A 460 7.43 -21.05 -6.15
CA ASP A 460 6.08 -20.52 -5.94
C ASP A 460 5.86 -20.22 -4.44
N ILE A 461 5.38 -19.02 -4.09
CA ILE A 461 5.21 -18.59 -2.70
C ILE A 461 3.81 -18.90 -2.19
N GLY A 462 2.76 -18.59 -2.97
CA GLY A 462 1.36 -18.76 -2.59
C GLY A 462 0.51 -17.55 -3.00
N PRO A 463 -0.67 -17.34 -2.41
CA PRO A 463 -1.35 -16.05 -2.47
C PRO A 463 -0.51 -14.97 -1.80
N GLY A 464 -0.59 -13.72 -2.24
CA GLY A 464 0.17 -12.63 -1.64
C GLY A 464 0.06 -11.31 -2.40
N CYS A 465 0.78 -10.28 -1.96
CA CYS A 465 0.89 -9.02 -2.69
C CYS A 465 2.34 -8.52 -2.67
N PRO A 466 3.12 -8.81 -3.74
CA PRO A 466 4.52 -8.37 -3.85
C PRO A 466 4.66 -6.85 -3.85
N THR A 467 5.59 -6.32 -3.06
CA THR A 467 5.86 -4.86 -2.97
C THR A 467 7.32 -4.45 -3.01
N GLY A 468 8.26 -5.36 -2.73
CA GLY A 468 9.69 -5.03 -2.65
C GLY A 468 10.58 -6.26 -2.72
N VAL A 469 11.78 -6.10 -3.28
CA VAL A 469 12.77 -7.17 -3.44
C VAL A 469 14.15 -6.59 -3.15
N VAL A 470 14.80 -7.06 -2.08
CA VAL A 470 16.05 -6.48 -1.57
C VAL A 470 17.17 -7.52 -1.53
N SER A 471 18.37 -7.15 -1.95
CA SER A 471 19.56 -8.00 -1.76
C SER A 471 20.08 -7.91 -0.33
N GLY A 472 20.41 -9.04 0.29
CA GLY A 472 21.05 -9.06 1.62
C GLY A 472 22.52 -8.65 1.63
N LEU A 473 23.11 -8.41 0.46
CA LEU A 473 24.52 -8.07 0.35
C LEU A 473 24.86 -6.77 1.09
N GLY A 474 26.00 -6.77 1.76
CA GLY A 474 26.45 -5.63 2.59
C GLY A 474 25.93 -5.65 4.03
N ALA A 475 24.95 -6.50 4.34
CA ALA A 475 24.42 -6.58 5.69
C ALA A 475 25.46 -7.15 6.67
N LYS A 476 25.50 -6.64 7.90
CA LYS A 476 26.26 -7.22 9.02
C LYS A 476 25.50 -8.40 9.63
N PHE A 477 25.05 -9.31 8.78
CA PHE A 477 24.30 -10.52 9.16
C PHE A 477 25.17 -11.76 8.96
N PRO A 478 24.78 -12.93 9.50
CA PRO A 478 25.43 -14.18 9.16
C PRO A 478 25.41 -14.45 7.64
N ALA A 479 26.42 -15.14 7.12
CA ALA A 479 26.63 -15.34 5.68
C ALA A 479 25.38 -15.82 4.91
N LYS A 480 24.57 -16.70 5.53
CA LYS A 480 23.30 -17.19 4.98
C LYS A 480 22.34 -16.06 4.62
N TYR A 481 22.21 -15.06 5.49
CA TYR A 481 21.29 -13.93 5.32
C TYR A 481 21.89 -12.82 4.46
N GLN A 482 23.22 -12.67 4.43
CA GLN A 482 23.88 -11.81 3.44
C GLN A 482 23.66 -12.29 2.00
N GLN A 483 23.57 -13.60 1.78
CA GLN A 483 23.37 -14.19 0.46
C GLN A 483 21.88 -14.34 0.06
N ALA A 484 20.96 -13.97 0.94
CA ALA A 484 19.53 -14.08 0.68
C ALA A 484 19.03 -12.93 -0.21
N ILE A 485 17.95 -13.23 -0.95
CA ILE A 485 17.08 -12.19 -1.51
C ILE A 485 15.88 -12.06 -0.58
N TYR A 486 15.54 -10.85 -0.16
CA TYR A 486 14.40 -10.57 0.68
C TYR A 486 13.21 -10.16 -0.18
N ALA A 487 12.05 -10.82 -0.01
CA ALA A 487 10.84 -10.56 -0.79
C ALA A 487 9.68 -10.15 0.12
N PHE A 488 9.01 -9.05 -0.23
CA PHE A 488 8.05 -8.37 0.62
C PHE A 488 6.63 -8.72 0.18
N ASP A 489 5.80 -9.17 1.13
CA ASP A 489 4.39 -9.49 0.94
C ASP A 489 3.52 -8.57 1.80
N TRP A 490 2.86 -7.63 1.14
CA TRP A 490 2.03 -6.62 1.78
C TRP A 490 0.77 -7.19 2.42
N THR A 491 0.14 -8.18 1.79
CA THR A 491 -1.15 -8.75 2.25
C THR A 491 -0.99 -9.47 3.57
N TYR A 492 0.06 -10.27 3.69
CA TYR A 492 0.34 -11.07 4.88
C TYR A 492 1.33 -10.40 5.84
N GLY A 493 1.82 -9.22 5.48
CA GLY A 493 2.79 -8.47 6.26
C GLY A 493 4.05 -9.26 6.59
N THR A 494 4.63 -9.86 5.55
CA THR A 494 5.75 -10.80 5.68
C THR A 494 6.91 -10.37 4.77
N ILE A 495 8.12 -10.36 5.31
CA ILE A 495 9.36 -10.34 4.55
C ILE A 495 9.92 -11.76 4.58
N TYR A 496 10.01 -12.40 3.41
CA TYR A 496 10.65 -13.70 3.26
C TYR A 496 12.14 -13.50 2.99
N ALA A 497 13.00 -14.31 3.62
CA ALA A 497 14.38 -14.53 3.17
C ALA A 497 14.41 -15.73 2.22
N LEU A 498 14.85 -15.51 0.99
CA LEU A 498 14.95 -16.51 -0.07
C LEU A 498 16.39 -17.01 -0.16
N HIS A 499 16.60 -18.27 0.16
CA HIS A 499 17.89 -18.94 0.10
C HIS A 499 18.07 -19.62 -1.26
N LEU A 500 18.88 -19.02 -2.11
CA LEU A 500 19.07 -19.44 -3.49
C LEU A 500 20.00 -20.66 -3.61
N ARG A 501 19.63 -21.59 -4.49
CA ARG A 501 20.40 -22.81 -4.78
C ARG A 501 20.65 -22.92 -6.29
N PRO A 502 21.91 -22.88 -6.74
CA PRO A 502 22.21 -23.05 -8.17
C PRO A 502 21.71 -24.39 -8.73
N ARG A 503 21.08 -24.34 -9.90
CA ARG A 503 20.63 -25.47 -10.71
C ARG A 503 20.96 -25.19 -12.18
N GLY A 504 22.02 -25.81 -12.69
CA GLY A 504 22.56 -25.48 -14.00
C GLY A 504 22.89 -23.98 -14.09
N GLY A 505 22.49 -23.34 -15.20
CA GLY A 505 22.59 -21.90 -15.39
C GLY A 505 21.46 -21.10 -14.72
N SER A 506 20.71 -21.65 -13.77
CA SER A 506 19.61 -20.95 -13.07
C SER A 506 19.61 -21.29 -11.57
N TYR A 507 18.52 -21.00 -10.88
CA TYR A 507 18.37 -21.18 -9.44
C TYR A 507 17.02 -21.80 -9.07
N LEU A 508 17.05 -22.60 -8.01
CA LEU A 508 15.90 -22.87 -7.16
C LEU A 508 16.01 -21.98 -5.92
N ALA A 509 14.92 -21.81 -5.17
CA ALA A 509 14.94 -21.11 -3.91
C ALA A 509 14.20 -21.89 -2.81
N GLU A 510 14.59 -21.64 -1.56
CA GLU A 510 13.79 -21.96 -0.38
C GLU A 510 13.41 -20.68 0.34
N LYS A 511 12.16 -20.58 0.81
CA LYS A 511 11.69 -19.45 1.59
C LYS A 511 11.80 -19.72 3.09
N GLU A 512 12.16 -18.69 3.83
CA GLU A 512 12.12 -18.62 5.29
C GLU A 512 11.37 -17.34 5.66
N GLU A 513 10.41 -17.40 6.59
CA GLU A 513 9.82 -16.19 7.14
C GLU A 513 10.88 -15.44 7.95
N PHE A 514 11.26 -14.25 7.50
CA PHE A 514 12.30 -13.46 8.14
C PHE A 514 11.71 -12.49 9.15
N VAL A 515 10.80 -11.62 8.67
CA VAL A 515 10.03 -10.69 9.50
C VAL A 515 8.55 -10.87 9.20
N THR A 516 7.70 -10.86 10.23
CA THR A 516 6.24 -10.89 10.09
C THR A 516 5.58 -9.89 11.03
N GLY A 517 4.37 -9.44 10.70
CA GLY A 517 3.51 -8.77 11.66
C GLY A 517 2.06 -8.66 11.17
N VAL A 518 1.14 -8.38 12.09
CA VAL A 518 -0.31 -8.40 11.82
C VAL A 518 -0.97 -7.10 12.29
N PRO A 519 -1.31 -6.16 11.40
CA PRO A 519 -0.92 -6.05 9.98
C PRO A 519 0.44 -5.33 9.84
N LEU A 520 1.41 -5.88 9.11
CA LEU A 520 2.68 -5.23 8.81
C LEU A 520 2.82 -4.98 7.31
N ASN A 521 2.10 -3.99 6.80
CA ASN A 521 1.99 -3.67 5.37
C ASN A 521 3.35 -3.24 4.74
N VAL A 522 4.26 -4.18 4.55
CA VAL A 522 5.63 -3.93 4.10
C VAL A 522 5.63 -3.40 2.67
N THR A 523 6.41 -2.36 2.42
CA THR A 523 6.50 -1.72 1.10
C THR A 523 7.86 -1.97 0.48
N ASP A 524 8.90 -1.35 1.04
CA ASP A 524 10.25 -1.38 0.46
C ASP A 524 11.32 -1.39 1.57
N GLY A 525 12.57 -1.69 1.21
CA GLY A 525 13.67 -1.85 2.13
C GLY A 525 15.06 -1.62 1.53
N VAL A 526 16.05 -1.45 2.39
CA VAL A 526 17.45 -1.29 1.98
C VAL A 526 18.41 -1.77 3.05
N ILE A 527 19.55 -2.31 2.63
CA ILE A 527 20.69 -2.54 3.53
C ILE A 527 21.46 -1.24 3.72
N GLY A 528 21.52 -0.77 4.96
CA GLY A 528 22.22 0.45 5.34
C GLY A 528 23.73 0.34 5.21
N LYS A 529 24.43 1.48 5.06
CA LYS A 529 25.90 1.54 5.09
C LYS A 529 26.48 1.09 6.44
N ASP A 530 25.67 1.14 7.49
CA ASP A 530 26.01 0.60 8.81
C ASP A 530 25.83 -0.93 8.91
N GLY A 531 25.29 -1.57 7.88
CA GLY A 531 25.05 -3.01 7.75
C GLY A 531 23.71 -3.49 8.33
N ASN A 532 22.85 -2.59 8.81
CA ASN A 532 21.51 -2.96 9.25
C ASN A 532 20.53 -3.02 8.07
N PHE A 533 19.43 -3.76 8.22
CA PHE A 533 18.37 -3.80 7.21
C PHE A 533 17.24 -2.85 7.64
N TYR A 534 16.98 -1.82 6.85
CA TYR A 534 15.87 -0.89 7.04
C TYR A 534 14.71 -1.25 6.13
N PHE A 535 13.48 -1.15 6.64
CA PHE A 535 12.29 -1.34 5.80
C PHE A 535 11.15 -0.41 6.23
N ALA A 536 10.35 0.00 5.25
CA ALA A 536 9.15 0.78 5.45
C ALA A 536 7.89 -0.11 5.44
N VAL A 537 6.86 0.38 6.13
CA VAL A 537 5.48 -0.09 5.96
C VAL A 537 4.62 1.06 5.45
N GLY A 538 3.53 0.76 4.75
CA GLY A 538 2.65 1.79 4.17
C GLY A 538 1.89 1.29 2.95
N GLY A 539 1.78 2.14 1.94
CA GLY A 539 1.04 1.88 0.72
C GLY A 539 -0.48 1.91 0.91
N ARG A 540 -1.20 2.18 -0.18
CA ARG A 540 -2.66 2.36 -0.24
C ARG A 540 -3.19 3.35 0.80
N GLY A 541 -2.39 4.38 1.08
CA GLY A 541 -2.67 5.37 2.11
C GLY A 541 -2.75 4.81 3.54
N THR A 542 -2.21 3.63 3.83
CA THR A 542 -2.17 3.09 5.19
C THR A 542 -1.12 3.82 6.05
N THR A 543 -1.16 3.63 7.38
CA THR A 543 -0.19 4.26 8.28
C THR A 543 1.21 3.74 7.98
N SER A 544 2.18 4.64 7.88
CA SER A 544 3.58 4.30 7.62
C SER A 544 4.45 4.35 8.87
N ALA A 545 5.52 3.58 8.84
CA ALA A 545 6.58 3.56 9.84
C ALA A 545 7.87 3.03 9.20
N LEU A 546 8.99 3.36 9.82
CA LEU A 546 10.32 2.87 9.45
C LEU A 546 10.82 1.92 10.54
N TYR A 547 11.31 0.76 10.11
CA TYR A 547 11.86 -0.28 10.96
C TYR A 547 13.33 -0.52 10.63
N ARG A 548 14.08 -1.00 11.62
CA ARG A 548 15.46 -1.45 11.53
C ARG A 548 15.55 -2.89 12.03
N VAL A 549 16.24 -3.74 11.29
CA VAL A 549 16.64 -5.09 11.70
C VAL A 549 18.15 -5.13 11.86
N SER A 550 18.60 -5.57 13.03
CA SER A 550 20.01 -5.76 13.36
C SER A 550 20.28 -7.22 13.75
N TYR A 551 21.55 -7.63 13.70
CA TYR A 551 22.01 -8.91 14.23
C TYR A 551 22.87 -8.70 15.47
N GLU A 552 22.45 -9.29 16.58
CA GLU A 552 23.07 -9.22 17.91
C GLU A 552 23.53 -10.61 18.41
N GLY A 553 23.47 -11.63 17.54
CA GLY A 553 23.92 -12.98 17.87
C GLY A 553 25.43 -13.19 17.74
N GLU A 554 25.89 -14.38 18.08
CA GLU A 554 27.32 -14.74 18.11
C GLU A 554 27.88 -15.21 16.76
N ALA A 555 27.04 -15.49 15.75
CA ALA A 555 27.52 -16.03 14.49
C ALA A 555 28.33 -14.97 13.69
N PRO A 556 29.37 -15.38 12.93
CA PRO A 556 30.21 -14.43 12.21
C PRO A 556 29.44 -13.62 11.16
N THR A 557 29.66 -12.31 11.16
CA THR A 557 29.04 -11.35 10.22
C THR A 557 30.03 -10.80 9.18
N LYS A 558 31.16 -11.50 8.98
CA LYS A 558 32.16 -11.12 7.97
C LYS A 558 31.50 -11.08 6.59
N THR A 559 31.85 -10.07 5.79
CA THR A 559 31.33 -9.91 4.44
C THR A 559 31.53 -11.18 3.62
N VAL A 560 30.47 -11.65 2.99
CA VAL A 560 30.52 -12.83 2.13
C VAL A 560 31.32 -12.56 0.86
N LYS A 561 32.04 -13.57 0.38
CA LYS A 561 32.72 -13.49 -0.91
C LYS A 561 31.69 -13.61 -2.04
N ILE A 562 31.83 -12.74 -3.03
CA ILE A 562 31.06 -12.74 -4.28
C ILE A 562 31.46 -13.95 -5.13
N GLY A 563 30.51 -14.52 -5.86
CA GLY A 563 30.74 -15.55 -6.87
C GLY A 563 30.72 -16.99 -6.35
N ASN A 564 29.55 -17.61 -6.33
CA ASN A 564 29.36 -19.04 -6.08
C ASN A 564 30.08 -19.87 -7.15
N LYS A 565 30.80 -20.92 -6.75
CA LYS A 565 31.46 -21.84 -7.71
C LYS A 565 30.48 -22.82 -8.35
N LYS A 566 29.39 -23.18 -7.65
CA LYS A 566 28.39 -24.13 -8.14
C LYS A 566 27.53 -23.47 -9.23
N GLY A 567 27.39 -24.15 -10.37
CA GLY A 567 26.64 -23.65 -11.53
C GLY A 567 27.34 -22.50 -12.29
N ARG A 568 28.57 -22.14 -11.91
CA ARG A 568 29.27 -20.96 -12.47
C ARG A 568 29.49 -21.12 -13.98
N ARG A 569 30.00 -22.28 -14.40
CA ARG A 569 30.29 -22.58 -15.81
C ARG A 569 29.03 -22.45 -16.66
N GLU A 570 27.91 -22.96 -16.17
CA GLU A 570 26.63 -22.92 -16.86
C GLU A 570 26.06 -21.50 -16.92
N ARG A 571 26.24 -20.68 -15.87
CA ARG A 571 25.88 -19.26 -15.90
C ARG A 571 26.75 -18.45 -16.85
N GLU A 572 28.06 -18.71 -16.86
CA GLU A 572 29.00 -18.07 -17.80
C GLU A 572 28.65 -18.42 -19.24
N LEU A 573 28.37 -19.70 -19.52
CA LEU A 573 27.90 -20.14 -20.82
C LEU A 573 26.57 -19.47 -21.21
N ARG A 574 25.59 -19.43 -20.30
CA ARG A 574 24.32 -18.74 -20.54
C ARG A 574 24.55 -17.28 -20.91
N ARG A 575 25.34 -16.54 -20.13
CA ARG A 575 25.65 -15.12 -20.39
C ARG A 575 26.40 -14.90 -21.70
N GLN A 576 27.27 -15.84 -22.09
CA GLN A 576 27.94 -15.83 -23.38
C GLN A 576 26.94 -15.96 -24.53
N LEU A 577 25.96 -16.86 -24.40
CA LEU A 577 24.90 -17.04 -25.40
C LEU A 577 23.93 -15.84 -25.44
N GLU A 578 23.58 -15.31 -24.26
CA GLU A 578 22.73 -14.10 -24.11
C GLU A 578 23.33 -12.87 -24.81
N GLN A 579 24.65 -12.82 -25.03
CA GLN A 579 25.26 -11.73 -25.79
C GLN A 579 24.72 -11.63 -27.21
N PHE A 580 24.16 -12.70 -27.78
CA PHE A 580 23.57 -12.68 -29.13
C PHE A 580 22.11 -12.24 -29.17
N HIS A 581 21.44 -12.08 -28.03
CA HIS A 581 20.05 -11.66 -28.00
C HIS A 581 19.88 -10.24 -28.60
N GLY A 582 18.80 -10.04 -29.35
CA GLY A 582 18.43 -8.74 -29.91
C GLY A 582 19.30 -8.23 -31.06
N LYS A 583 20.28 -8.99 -31.55
CA LYS A 583 21.15 -8.61 -32.66
C LYS A 583 21.44 -9.75 -33.62
N GLN A 584 21.66 -9.43 -34.89
CA GLN A 584 22.13 -10.39 -35.87
C GLN A 584 23.66 -10.46 -35.83
N ASP A 585 24.20 -11.61 -35.45
CA ASP A 585 25.65 -11.86 -35.36
C ASP A 585 26.01 -13.12 -36.16
N ALA A 586 27.03 -13.03 -37.01
CA ALA A 586 27.46 -14.14 -37.87
C ALA A 586 27.98 -15.35 -37.08
N ASN A 587 28.45 -15.14 -35.85
CA ASN A 587 28.99 -16.21 -35.00
C ASN A 587 27.92 -16.87 -34.13
N ALA A 588 26.72 -16.29 -34.00
CA ALA A 588 25.69 -16.75 -33.05
C ALA A 588 25.39 -18.24 -33.19
N ILE A 589 25.13 -18.72 -34.42
CA ILE A 589 24.82 -20.13 -34.67
C ILE A 589 26.02 -21.01 -34.33
N SER A 590 27.22 -20.64 -34.78
CA SER A 590 28.43 -21.45 -34.55
C SER A 590 28.78 -21.60 -33.07
N VAL A 591 28.47 -20.58 -32.25
CA VAL A 591 28.69 -20.61 -30.81
C VAL A 591 27.57 -21.35 -30.09
N ALA A 592 26.30 -21.17 -30.49
CA ALA A 592 25.16 -21.80 -29.82
C ALA A 592 25.00 -23.29 -30.16
N TRP A 593 25.30 -23.69 -31.40
CA TRP A 593 25.03 -25.04 -31.92
C TRP A 593 25.63 -26.18 -31.07
N PRO A 594 26.89 -26.10 -30.58
CA PRO A 594 27.46 -27.14 -29.73
C PRO A 594 26.77 -27.32 -28.37
N HIS A 595 25.92 -26.37 -27.97
CA HIS A 595 25.30 -26.32 -26.64
C HIS A 595 23.79 -26.63 -26.64
N LEU A 596 23.18 -26.95 -27.78
CA LEU A 596 21.74 -27.21 -27.88
C LEU A 596 21.24 -28.44 -27.08
N SER A 597 22.15 -29.35 -26.71
CA SER A 597 21.83 -30.55 -25.92
C SER A 597 22.14 -30.40 -24.42
N HIS A 598 22.56 -29.20 -24.00
CA HIS A 598 23.02 -28.91 -22.64
C HIS A 598 21.85 -28.75 -21.64
#